data_AF-A0A0D3DG03-F1
#
_entry.id   AF-A0A0D3DG03-F1
#
_cell.length_a   1.000
_cell.length_b   1.000
_cell.length_c   1.000
_cell.angle_alpha   90.00
_cell.angle_beta   90.00
_cell.angle_gamma   90.00
#
_symmetry.space_group_name_H-M   'P 1'
#
loop_
_entity.id
_entity.type
_entity.pdbx_description
1 polymer ?
#
loop_
_entity_poly.entity_id
_entity_poly.type
_entity_poly.pdbx_seq_one_letter_code
_entity_poly.pdbx_strand_id
1 'polypeptide(L)'
;MENGNLEDRLFQVNNTPPLPWFERIRIAWEVAAALVFLHKSKPKPIIHRDLKPANILLDHNFVSKVGDVGLSTMVQVDHLSTKYTIYKQTSPVGTISYMDPEYQRTGMISSKADVYSFGIILLQLLTAKPPMALTHFVESAMDSDDGFLKILDRKAGNWPVEETRELTALALCCTELRGKDRPDLRDQVLPALESMKRVGEKARHSISGVPTQPPTHFLCPLLKDVMNEPCVAADGYTYDRHAIEKWLEEHDTSPMTDSPLNNKDLLPNYTLFTAIMEWRSRLK
;
A
#
# COMPACT_ATOMS: atom_id res chain seq x y z
N MET A 1 -12.77 -8.78 7.14
CA MET A 1 -12.44 -8.27 5.79
C MET A 1 -12.16 -9.45 4.89
N GLU A 2 -12.34 -9.32 3.58
CA GLU A 2 -12.39 -10.42 2.62
C GLU A 2 -11.08 -11.21 2.55
N ASN A 3 -9.94 -10.54 2.70
CA ASN A 3 -8.62 -11.17 2.69
C ASN A 3 -8.10 -11.55 4.09
N GLY A 4 -8.95 -11.50 5.12
CA GLY A 4 -8.58 -11.89 6.48
C GLY A 4 -7.61 -10.90 7.15
N ASN A 5 -6.61 -11.43 7.85
CA ASN A 5 -5.57 -10.66 8.54
C ASN A 5 -4.18 -10.87 7.87
N LEU A 6 -3.24 -9.99 8.21
CA LEU A 6 -1.89 -10.01 7.63
C LEU A 6 -1.08 -11.25 8.04
N GLU A 7 -1.30 -11.83 9.22
CA GLU A 7 -0.61 -13.05 9.67
C GLU A 7 -0.89 -14.21 8.72
N ASP A 8 -2.17 -14.52 8.54
CA ASP A 8 -2.64 -15.60 7.67
C ASP A 8 -2.16 -15.41 6.23
N ARG A 9 -2.19 -14.15 5.75
CA ARG A 9 -1.76 -13.82 4.39
C ARG A 9 -0.25 -13.90 4.20
N LEU A 10 0.54 -13.48 5.18
CA LEU A 10 2.00 -13.58 5.12
C LEU A 10 2.46 -15.05 5.16
N PHE A 11 1.83 -15.87 6.00
CA PHE A 11 2.13 -17.30 6.13
C PHE A 11 1.36 -18.21 5.15
N GLN A 12 0.62 -17.63 4.19
CA GLN A 12 -0.07 -18.35 3.11
C GLN A 12 -1.04 -19.43 3.64
N VAL A 13 -1.71 -19.13 4.76
CA VAL A 13 -2.75 -20.00 5.32
C VAL A 13 -3.82 -20.25 4.24
N ASN A 14 -4.35 -21.46 4.20
CA ASN A 14 -5.29 -21.94 3.17
C ASN A 14 -4.76 -21.86 1.73
N ASN A 15 -3.44 -21.99 1.53
CA ASN A 15 -2.77 -21.93 0.22
C ASN A 15 -3.03 -20.62 -0.54
N THR A 16 -3.23 -19.53 0.18
CA THR A 16 -3.38 -18.21 -0.44
C THR A 16 -2.08 -17.79 -1.13
N PRO A 17 -2.14 -17.07 -2.28
CA PRO A 17 -0.93 -16.69 -3.01
C PRO A 17 -0.04 -15.77 -2.16
N PRO A 18 1.29 -15.79 -2.38
CA PRO A 18 2.20 -14.91 -1.66
C PRO A 18 1.89 -13.44 -1.96
N LEU A 19 1.96 -12.58 -0.94
CA LEU A 19 1.90 -11.15 -1.14
C LEU A 19 3.20 -10.68 -1.84
N PRO A 20 3.10 -9.99 -3.00
CA PRO A 20 4.25 -9.36 -3.63
C PRO A 20 4.89 -8.32 -2.71
N TRP A 21 6.19 -8.08 -2.87
CA TRP A 21 6.94 -7.17 -2.01
C TRP A 21 6.33 -5.76 -1.99
N PHE A 22 5.87 -5.24 -3.14
CA PHE A 22 5.29 -3.90 -3.22
C PHE A 22 3.98 -3.77 -2.44
N GLU A 23 3.17 -4.84 -2.39
CA GLU A 23 1.96 -4.88 -1.54
C GLU A 23 2.33 -4.91 -0.06
N ARG A 24 3.38 -5.64 0.32
CA ARG A 24 3.90 -5.66 1.71
C ARG A 24 4.36 -4.28 2.16
N ILE A 25 5.08 -3.56 1.30
CA ILE A 25 5.53 -2.19 1.59
C ILE A 25 4.36 -1.22 1.68
N ARG A 26 3.36 -1.34 0.80
CA ARG A 26 2.13 -0.53 0.89
C ARG A 26 1.41 -0.76 2.22
N ILE A 27 1.22 -2.02 2.62
CA ILE A 27 0.61 -2.38 3.91
C ILE A 27 1.42 -1.79 5.07
N ALA A 28 2.75 -1.92 5.07
CA ALA A 28 3.60 -1.33 6.09
C ALA A 28 3.43 0.19 6.18
N TRP A 29 3.40 0.88 5.04
CA TRP A 29 3.19 2.32 4.97
C TRP A 29 1.82 2.74 5.52
N GLU A 30 0.75 2.03 5.17
CA GLU A 30 -0.61 2.28 5.67
C GLU A 30 -0.69 2.09 7.19
N VAL A 31 -0.08 1.03 7.73
CA VAL A 31 0.02 0.79 9.17
C VAL A 31 0.79 1.89 9.87
N ALA A 32 1.94 2.31 9.34
CA ALA A 32 2.72 3.41 9.89
C ALA A 32 1.92 4.73 9.89
N ALA A 33 1.20 5.03 8.80
CA ALA A 33 0.35 6.21 8.70
C ALA A 33 -0.80 6.18 9.74
N ALA A 34 -1.43 5.02 9.93
CA ALA A 34 -2.47 4.82 10.95
C ALA A 34 -1.93 5.03 12.37
N LEU A 35 -0.76 4.47 12.69
CA LEU A 35 -0.11 4.67 13.99
C LEU A 35 0.25 6.14 14.23
N VAL A 36 0.79 6.84 13.23
CA VAL A 36 1.07 8.28 13.32
C VAL A 36 -0.21 9.08 13.61
N PHE A 37 -1.33 8.70 12.99
CA PHE A 37 -2.63 9.30 13.27
C PHE A 37 -3.09 9.06 14.72
N LEU A 38 -2.98 7.82 15.21
CA LEU A 38 -3.32 7.46 16.59
C LEU A 38 -2.45 8.21 17.61
N HIS A 39 -1.14 8.24 17.40
CA HIS A 39 -0.17 8.91 18.29
C HIS A 39 -0.32 10.42 18.33
N LYS A 40 -0.91 11.03 17.30
CA LYS A 40 -1.16 12.48 17.24
C LYS A 40 -2.56 12.90 17.66
N SER A 41 -3.44 11.93 17.93
CA SER A 41 -4.82 12.20 18.30
C SER A 41 -4.91 13.16 19.50
N LYS A 42 -5.93 14.03 19.47
CA LYS A 42 -6.19 15.05 20.50
C LYS A 42 -7.54 14.77 21.17
N PRO A 43 -7.71 15.06 22.47
CA PRO A 43 -6.76 15.75 23.35
C PRO A 43 -5.59 14.88 23.84
N LYS A 44 -5.70 13.55 23.71
CA LYS A 44 -4.70 12.59 24.19
C LYS A 44 -4.26 11.65 23.07
N PRO A 45 -2.96 11.32 22.99
CA PRO A 45 -2.47 10.31 22.07
C PRO A 45 -3.08 8.94 22.41
N ILE A 46 -3.38 8.17 21.38
CA ILE A 46 -3.86 6.78 21.48
C ILE A 46 -2.68 5.87 21.17
N ILE A 47 -2.36 4.96 22.09
CA ILE A 47 -1.29 3.95 21.91
C ILE A 47 -1.96 2.59 21.77
N HIS A 48 -1.57 1.82 20.75
CA HIS A 48 -2.23 0.58 20.34
C HIS A 48 -1.98 -0.57 21.32
N ARG A 49 -0.72 -0.77 21.75
CA ARG A 49 -0.25 -1.73 22.77
C ARG A 49 -0.32 -3.22 22.40
N ASP A 50 -1.15 -3.64 21.45
CA ASP A 50 -1.15 -5.01 20.92
C ASP A 50 -1.05 -5.04 19.39
N LEU A 51 -0.11 -4.28 18.84
CA LEU A 51 0.10 -4.27 17.39
C LEU A 51 0.80 -5.57 16.98
N LYS A 52 0.16 -6.34 16.10
CA LYS A 52 0.66 -7.61 15.54
C LYS A 52 0.02 -7.88 14.17
N PRO A 53 0.58 -8.77 13.32
CA PRO A 53 0.00 -9.10 12.03
C PRO A 53 -1.45 -9.59 12.11
N ALA A 54 -1.84 -10.34 13.14
CA ALA A 54 -3.22 -10.79 13.33
C ALA A 54 -4.23 -9.64 13.53
N ASN A 55 -3.77 -8.48 13.99
CA ASN A 55 -4.58 -7.27 14.22
C ASN A 55 -4.55 -6.30 13.03
N ILE A 56 -3.92 -6.67 11.92
CA ILE A 56 -3.91 -5.89 10.67
C ILE A 56 -4.83 -6.61 9.68
N LEU A 57 -6.01 -6.04 9.42
CA LEU A 57 -7.01 -6.62 8.54
C LEU A 57 -6.81 -6.14 7.10
N LEU A 58 -7.13 -6.98 6.12
CA LEU A 58 -6.94 -6.70 4.70
C LEU A 58 -8.27 -6.81 3.94
N ASP A 59 -8.66 -5.74 3.25
CA ASP A 59 -9.85 -5.74 2.38
C ASP A 59 -9.59 -6.44 1.03
N HIS A 60 -10.62 -6.52 0.18
CA HIS A 60 -10.53 -7.14 -1.15
C HIS A 60 -9.37 -6.63 -2.04
N ASN A 61 -8.92 -5.38 -1.87
CA ASN A 61 -7.81 -4.77 -2.61
C ASN A 61 -6.48 -4.82 -1.85
N PHE A 62 -6.40 -5.58 -0.75
CA PHE A 62 -5.28 -5.61 0.19
C PHE A 62 -4.99 -4.25 0.87
N VAL A 63 -5.97 -3.34 0.92
CA VAL A 63 -5.87 -2.13 1.74
C VAL A 63 -5.96 -2.56 3.20
N SER A 64 -4.98 -2.15 4.00
CA SER A 64 -4.85 -2.55 5.38
C SER A 64 -5.62 -1.62 6.32
N LYS A 65 -6.15 -2.21 7.39
CA LYS A 65 -6.77 -1.50 8.51
C LYS A 65 -6.25 -2.07 9.82
N VAL A 66 -5.72 -1.19 10.66
CA VAL A 66 -5.32 -1.54 12.03
C VAL A 66 -6.59 -1.75 12.86
N GLY A 67 -6.77 -2.97 13.37
CA GLY A 67 -7.90 -3.40 14.17
C GLY A 67 -7.51 -3.78 15.60
N ASP A 68 -8.48 -4.27 16.37
CA ASP A 68 -8.34 -4.69 17.77
C ASP A 68 -7.69 -3.66 18.71
N VAL A 69 -8.42 -2.57 18.92
CA VAL A 69 -8.08 -1.53 19.91
C VAL A 69 -8.48 -1.92 21.35
N GLY A 70 -8.77 -3.20 21.63
CA GLY A 70 -9.26 -3.65 22.94
C GLY A 70 -8.28 -3.41 24.09
N LEU A 71 -6.99 -3.29 23.78
CA LEU A 71 -5.92 -2.94 24.74
C LEU A 71 -5.42 -1.49 24.57
N SER A 72 -5.94 -0.76 23.57
CA SER A 72 -5.56 0.62 23.33
C SER A 72 -5.92 1.49 24.52
N THR A 73 -5.08 2.47 24.82
CA THR A 73 -5.32 3.37 25.97
C THR A 73 -4.96 4.80 25.61
N MET A 74 -5.86 5.72 25.97
CA MET A 74 -5.59 7.15 25.95
C MET A 74 -4.71 7.51 27.14
N VAL A 75 -3.60 8.20 26.91
CA VAL A 75 -2.67 8.53 27.99
C VAL A 75 -2.72 10.02 28.34
N GLN A 76 -2.70 10.36 29.64
CA GLN A 76 -2.68 11.75 30.10
C GLN A 76 -1.29 12.35 29.83
N VAL A 77 -1.22 13.34 28.95
CA VAL A 77 0.00 14.14 28.78
C VAL A 77 0.10 15.09 29.98
N ASP A 78 1.15 14.98 30.78
CA ASP A 78 1.42 15.97 31.82
C ASP A 78 2.00 17.23 31.15
N HIS A 79 1.36 18.39 31.37
CA HIS A 79 1.70 19.64 30.69
C HIS A 79 3.06 20.22 31.11
N LEU A 80 3.67 19.66 32.16
CA LEU A 80 4.95 20.08 32.72
C LEU A 80 6.16 19.28 32.20
N SER A 81 5.94 18.16 31.50
CA SER A 81 7.04 17.41 30.88
C SER A 81 7.28 17.89 29.45
N THR A 82 8.35 18.63 29.21
CA THR A 82 8.83 19.06 27.87
C THR A 82 9.26 17.88 26.97
N LYS A 83 9.00 16.64 27.38
CA LYS A 83 9.28 15.41 26.65
C LYS A 83 7.99 14.59 26.61
N TYR A 84 7.63 14.05 25.44
CA TYR A 84 6.47 13.18 25.20
C TYR A 84 6.54 11.82 25.93
N THR A 85 7.22 11.74 27.07
CA THR A 85 7.33 10.55 27.90
C THR A 85 6.13 10.53 28.83
N ILE A 86 5.17 9.66 28.56
CA ILE A 86 3.96 9.57 29.38
C ILE A 86 4.07 8.40 30.36
N TYR A 87 3.84 8.68 31.64
CA TYR A 87 4.06 7.77 32.75
C TYR A 87 2.72 7.24 33.27
N LYS A 88 2.26 6.09 32.77
CA LYS A 88 1.22 5.31 33.45
C LYS A 88 1.76 3.91 33.71
N GLN A 89 2.05 3.60 34.97
CA GLN A 89 2.39 2.22 35.34
C GLN A 89 1.13 1.37 35.22
N THR A 90 1.18 0.38 34.34
CA THR A 90 0.16 -0.65 34.20
C THR A 90 0.83 -2.00 34.09
N SER A 91 0.15 -3.06 34.50
CA SER A 91 0.62 -4.42 34.22
C SER A 91 0.80 -4.58 32.70
N PRO A 92 1.93 -5.15 32.22
CA PRO A 92 2.13 -5.41 30.81
C PRO A 92 1.01 -6.30 30.25
N VAL A 93 0.45 -5.90 29.11
CA VAL A 93 -0.56 -6.65 28.34
C VAL A 93 -0.18 -6.59 26.87
N GLY A 94 -0.55 -7.61 26.10
CA GLY A 94 -0.22 -7.75 24.68
C GLY A 94 0.46 -9.09 24.38
N THR A 95 0.82 -9.27 23.11
CA THR A 95 1.41 -10.52 22.61
C THR A 95 2.93 -10.52 22.80
N ILE A 96 3.47 -11.48 23.57
CA ILE A 96 4.88 -11.50 24.04
C ILE A 96 5.88 -11.26 22.92
N SER A 97 5.71 -11.88 21.75
CA SER A 97 6.66 -11.77 20.64
C SER A 97 6.73 -10.40 19.96
N TYR A 98 5.77 -9.53 20.23
CA TYR A 98 5.68 -8.16 19.68
C TYR A 98 5.79 -7.11 20.78
N MET A 99 5.85 -7.53 22.05
CA MET A 99 5.83 -6.64 23.19
C MET A 99 7.17 -5.93 23.34
N ASP A 100 7.10 -4.61 23.50
CA ASP A 100 8.28 -3.79 23.81
C ASP A 100 8.97 -4.28 25.10
N PRO A 101 10.26 -4.67 25.06
CA PRO A 101 10.97 -5.16 26.24
C PRO A 101 11.12 -4.09 27.34
N GLU A 102 11.20 -2.80 26.98
CA GLU A 102 11.19 -1.71 27.95
C GLU A 102 9.82 -1.60 28.63
N TYR A 103 8.73 -1.70 27.85
CA TYR A 103 7.37 -1.73 28.39
C TYR A 103 7.15 -2.95 29.28
N GLN A 104 7.57 -4.14 28.86
CA GLN A 104 7.45 -5.37 29.64
C GLN A 104 8.16 -5.25 31.00
N ARG A 105 9.35 -4.65 31.02
CA ARG A 105 10.14 -4.48 32.24
C ARG A 105 9.63 -3.38 33.18
N THR A 106 9.14 -2.27 32.62
CA THR A 106 8.85 -1.05 33.39
C THR A 106 7.36 -0.78 33.59
N GLY A 107 6.49 -1.42 32.78
CA GLY A 107 5.07 -1.11 32.70
C GLY A 107 4.75 0.26 32.11
N MET A 108 5.74 1.00 31.58
CA MET A 108 5.58 2.37 31.08
C MET A 108 5.05 2.40 29.65
N ILE A 109 3.85 2.96 29.47
CA ILE A 109 3.21 3.06 28.16
C ILE A 109 3.78 4.25 27.37
N SER A 110 4.29 4.00 26.16
CA SER A 110 4.83 5.02 25.25
C SER A 110 4.46 4.70 23.80
N SER A 111 4.36 5.72 22.94
CA SER A 111 4.22 5.52 21.49
C SER A 111 5.38 4.70 20.92
N LYS A 112 6.55 4.74 21.57
CA LYS A 112 7.72 3.91 21.23
C LYS A 112 7.48 2.42 21.42
N ALA A 113 6.49 2.00 22.21
CA ALA A 113 6.12 0.60 22.31
C ALA A 113 5.51 0.09 21.00
N ASP A 114 4.61 0.87 20.39
CA ASP A 114 4.04 0.54 19.08
C ASP A 114 5.11 0.55 17.97
N VAL A 115 6.11 1.44 18.08
CA VAL A 115 7.27 1.46 17.14
C VAL A 115 8.06 0.16 17.21
N TYR A 116 8.27 -0.41 18.40
CA TYR A 116 8.92 -1.70 18.56
C TYR A 116 8.14 -2.82 17.88
N SER A 117 6.84 -2.93 18.19
CA SER A 117 5.97 -3.93 17.59
C SER A 117 5.93 -3.80 16.07
N PHE A 118 5.89 -2.57 15.55
CA PHE A 118 5.96 -2.29 14.12
C PHE A 118 7.29 -2.69 13.50
N GLY A 119 8.42 -2.48 14.18
CA GLY A 119 9.73 -2.96 13.77
C GLY A 119 9.76 -4.48 13.54
N ILE A 120 9.21 -5.25 14.49
CA ILE A 120 9.06 -6.71 14.33
C ILE A 120 8.21 -7.05 13.10
N ILE A 121 7.08 -6.36 12.89
CA ILE A 121 6.22 -6.57 11.71
C ILE A 121 6.97 -6.28 10.41
N LEU A 122 7.77 -5.20 10.34
CA LEU A 122 8.60 -4.88 9.17
C LEU A 122 9.57 -6.03 8.86
N LEU A 123 10.27 -6.54 9.88
CA LEU A 123 11.18 -7.68 9.70
C LEU A 123 10.44 -8.93 9.21
N GLN A 124 9.22 -9.18 9.68
CA GLN A 124 8.40 -10.28 9.19
C GLN A 124 7.94 -10.08 7.75
N LEU A 125 7.54 -8.88 7.36
CA LEU A 125 7.15 -8.56 5.98
C LEU A 125 8.29 -8.82 4.99
N LEU A 126 9.53 -8.50 5.39
CA LEU A 126 10.74 -8.73 4.60
C LEU A 126 11.09 -10.21 4.47
N THR A 127 10.95 -10.98 5.56
CA THR A 127 11.52 -12.34 5.66
C THR A 127 10.50 -13.48 5.60
N ALA A 128 9.20 -13.18 5.79
CA ALA A 128 8.13 -14.15 6.06
C ALA A 128 8.47 -15.17 7.15
N LYS A 129 9.26 -14.77 8.17
CA LYS A 129 9.65 -15.62 9.29
C LYS A 129 8.83 -15.33 10.56
N PRO A 130 8.72 -16.29 11.49
CA PRO A 130 8.16 -16.06 12.82
C PRO A 130 8.94 -14.98 13.59
N PRO A 131 8.31 -14.27 14.54
CA PRO A 131 8.93 -13.16 15.25
C PRO A 131 10.03 -13.60 16.25
N MET A 132 10.03 -14.87 16.68
CA MET A 132 10.96 -15.36 17.70
C MET A 132 12.40 -15.38 17.18
N ALA A 133 13.31 -14.70 17.90
CA ALA A 133 14.72 -14.51 17.54
C ALA A 133 14.95 -13.82 16.18
N LEU A 134 13.92 -13.19 15.61
CA LEU A 134 13.98 -12.62 14.26
C LEU A 134 14.96 -11.45 14.17
N THR A 135 15.00 -10.59 15.18
CA THR A 135 15.90 -9.43 15.23
C THR A 135 17.36 -9.83 15.12
N HIS A 136 17.82 -10.72 16.00
CA HIS A 136 19.18 -11.25 15.97
C HIS A 136 19.49 -11.97 14.66
N PHE A 137 18.55 -12.78 14.15
CA PHE A 137 18.73 -13.48 12.89
C PHE A 137 18.93 -12.52 11.71
N VAL A 138 18.15 -11.43 11.64
CA VAL A 138 18.29 -10.41 10.60
C VAL A 138 19.57 -9.60 10.79
N GLU A 139 19.89 -9.19 12.01
CA GLU A 139 21.09 -8.42 12.33
C GLU A 139 22.37 -9.17 11.91
N SER A 140 22.51 -10.45 12.27
CA SER A 140 23.66 -11.26 11.83
C SER A 140 23.72 -11.46 10.30
N ALA A 141 22.57 -11.46 9.62
CA ALA A 141 22.52 -11.62 8.17
C ALA A 141 22.92 -10.33 7.42
N MET A 142 22.82 -9.17 8.08
CA MET A 142 23.17 -7.88 7.48
C MET A 142 24.67 -7.70 7.27
N ASP A 143 25.52 -8.50 7.94
CA ASP A 143 26.99 -8.44 7.86
C ASP A 143 27.56 -8.81 6.48
N SER A 144 26.77 -9.43 5.60
CA SER A 144 27.20 -9.80 4.25
C SER A 144 26.07 -9.64 3.22
N ASP A 145 26.43 -9.39 1.97
CA ASP A 145 25.45 -9.29 0.87
C ASP A 145 24.68 -10.60 0.64
N ASP A 146 25.39 -11.73 0.63
CA ASP A 146 24.78 -13.05 0.46
C ASP A 146 23.88 -13.42 1.65
N GLY A 147 24.29 -13.09 2.89
CA GLY A 147 23.47 -13.26 4.08
C GLY A 147 22.16 -12.49 3.97
N PHE A 148 22.24 -11.21 3.60
CA PHE A 148 21.07 -10.34 3.45
C PHE A 148 20.11 -10.86 2.37
N LEU A 149 20.61 -11.25 1.21
CA LEU A 149 19.74 -11.77 0.13
C LEU A 149 19.08 -13.11 0.50
N LYS A 150 19.69 -13.91 1.38
CA LYS A 150 19.13 -15.18 1.86
C LYS A 150 17.97 -15.01 2.84
N ILE A 151 17.90 -13.90 3.57
CA ILE A 151 16.82 -13.68 4.53
C ILE A 151 15.55 -13.13 3.89
N LEU A 152 15.66 -12.45 2.75
CA LEU A 152 14.51 -11.90 2.03
C LEU A 152 13.61 -13.01 1.50
N ASP A 153 12.30 -12.82 1.64
CA ASP A 153 11.33 -13.78 1.14
C ASP A 153 11.28 -13.75 -0.40
N ARG A 154 11.87 -14.78 -1.01
CA ARG A 154 11.90 -14.96 -2.48
C ARG A 154 10.50 -15.14 -3.08
N LYS A 155 9.51 -15.59 -2.30
CA LYS A 155 8.13 -15.72 -2.78
C LYS A 155 7.46 -14.36 -3.01
N ALA A 156 7.99 -13.28 -2.44
CA ALA A 156 7.49 -11.92 -2.65
C ALA A 156 7.95 -11.29 -3.98
N GLY A 157 8.81 -11.99 -4.74
CA GLY A 157 9.38 -11.52 -6.00
C GLY A 157 10.74 -10.85 -5.84
N ASN A 158 11.10 -10.00 -6.80
CA ASN A 158 12.40 -9.35 -6.85
C ASN A 158 12.40 -8.08 -6.01
N TRP A 159 13.02 -8.14 -4.83
CA TRP A 159 13.18 -6.99 -3.94
C TRP A 159 14.19 -5.98 -4.51
N PRO A 160 13.92 -4.66 -4.39
CA PRO A 160 14.90 -3.62 -4.71
C PRO A 160 15.96 -3.58 -3.60
N VAL A 161 17.12 -4.20 -3.85
CA VAL A 161 18.07 -4.62 -2.80
C VAL A 161 18.57 -3.45 -1.96
N GLU A 162 18.92 -2.33 -2.57
CA GLU A 162 19.48 -1.15 -1.87
C GLU A 162 18.44 -0.53 -0.93
N GLU A 163 17.25 -0.23 -1.44
CA GLU A 163 16.14 0.35 -0.65
C GLU A 163 15.64 -0.62 0.42
N THR A 164 15.64 -1.92 0.11
CA THR A 164 15.26 -2.96 1.08
C THR A 164 16.28 -3.03 2.21
N ARG A 165 17.56 -2.85 1.93
CA ARG A 165 18.63 -2.84 2.94
C ARG A 165 18.49 -1.66 3.89
N GLU A 166 18.21 -0.46 3.35
CA GLU A 166 17.94 0.73 4.16
C GLU A 166 16.72 0.55 5.07
N LEU A 167 15.61 0.02 4.52
CA LEU A 167 14.41 -0.26 5.32
C LEU A 167 14.68 -1.32 6.39
N THR A 168 15.50 -2.34 6.09
CA THR A 168 15.86 -3.39 7.05
C THR A 168 16.66 -2.82 8.22
N ALA A 169 17.65 -1.96 7.95
CA ALA A 169 18.39 -1.26 9.00
C ALA A 169 17.47 -0.39 9.86
N LEU A 170 16.53 0.33 9.24
CA LEU A 170 15.56 1.15 9.98
C LEU A 170 14.59 0.30 10.82
N ALA A 171 14.18 -0.87 10.32
CA ALA A 171 13.38 -1.83 11.07
C ALA A 171 14.12 -2.38 12.29
N LEU A 172 15.43 -2.67 12.16
CA LEU A 172 16.28 -3.04 13.30
C LEU A 172 16.35 -1.91 14.34
N CYS A 173 16.54 -0.65 13.92
CA CYS A 173 16.51 0.50 14.83
C CYS A 173 15.15 0.66 15.54
N CYS A 174 14.04 0.29 14.91
CA CYS A 174 12.73 0.25 15.57
C CYS A 174 12.69 -0.78 16.71
N THR A 175 13.49 -1.84 16.63
CA THR A 175 13.55 -2.94 17.61
C THR A 175 14.57 -2.74 18.73
N GLU A 176 15.15 -1.54 18.86
CA GLU A 176 16.07 -1.21 19.95
C GLU A 176 15.46 -1.46 21.33
N LEU A 177 16.28 -1.95 22.27
CA LEU A 177 15.82 -2.30 23.62
C LEU A 177 15.33 -1.09 24.42
N ARG A 178 15.81 0.10 24.09
CA ARG A 178 15.46 1.37 24.74
C ARG A 178 14.62 2.20 23.79
N GLY A 179 13.41 2.56 24.19
CA GLY A 179 12.48 3.32 23.38
C GLY A 179 13.00 4.69 22.95
N LYS A 180 13.92 5.29 23.71
CA LYS A 180 14.56 6.56 23.32
C LYS A 180 15.54 6.43 22.15
N ASP A 181 16.10 5.24 21.94
CA ASP A 181 17.08 4.96 20.88
C ASP A 181 16.36 4.55 19.57
N ARG A 182 15.05 4.24 19.65
CA ARG A 182 14.18 4.00 18.49
C ARG A 182 13.89 5.28 17.70
N PRO A 183 13.75 5.21 16.36
CA PRO A 183 13.42 6.35 15.52
C PRO A 183 12.03 6.92 15.81
N ASP A 184 11.79 8.13 15.31
CA ASP A 184 10.45 8.70 15.30
C ASP A 184 9.65 8.14 14.12
N LEU A 185 8.41 7.70 14.39
CA LEU A 185 7.58 7.05 13.40
C LEU A 185 7.19 7.99 12.25
N ARG A 186 6.92 9.27 12.55
CA ARG A 186 6.50 10.27 11.57
C ARG A 186 7.67 10.86 10.82
N ASP A 187 8.75 11.17 11.52
CA ASP A 187 9.85 11.96 10.94
C ASP A 187 10.92 11.09 10.27
N GLN A 188 11.01 9.78 10.60
CA GLN A 188 12.02 8.88 10.05
C GLN A 188 11.43 7.64 9.37
N VAL A 189 10.52 6.92 10.04
CA VAL A 189 10.00 5.63 9.52
C VAL A 189 9.01 5.81 8.37
N LEU A 190 8.01 6.68 8.53
CA LEU A 190 6.99 6.92 7.50
C LEU A 190 7.59 7.46 6.18
N PRO A 191 8.54 8.42 6.18
CA PRO A 191 9.18 8.90 4.95
C PRO A 191 9.99 7.82 4.22
N ALA A 192 10.69 6.94 4.96
CA ALA A 192 11.42 5.83 4.36
C ALA A 192 10.47 4.83 3.66
N LEU A 193 9.36 4.49 4.33
CA LEU A 193 8.31 3.65 3.76
C LEU A 193 7.63 4.29 2.55
N GLU A 194 7.37 5.61 2.59
CA GLU A 194 6.81 6.35 1.44
C GLU A 194 7.77 6.30 0.25
N SER A 195 9.08 6.45 0.48
CA SER A 195 10.09 6.34 -0.58
C SER A 195 10.05 4.96 -1.24
N MET A 196 10.08 3.90 -0.44
CA MET A 196 10.05 2.53 -0.95
C MET A 196 8.69 2.18 -1.59
N LYS A 197 7.58 2.71 -1.09
CA LYS A 197 6.25 2.56 -1.69
C LYS A 197 6.21 3.12 -3.11
N ARG A 198 6.80 4.30 -3.35
CA ARG A 198 6.91 4.88 -4.72
C ARG A 198 7.71 3.99 -5.67
N VAL A 199 8.75 3.29 -5.18
CA VAL A 199 9.47 2.27 -5.97
C VAL A 199 8.53 1.10 -6.29
N GLY A 200 7.75 0.65 -5.31
CA GLY A 200 6.75 -0.42 -5.46
C GLY A 200 5.64 -0.09 -6.45
N GLU A 201 5.14 1.14 -6.47
CA GLU A 201 4.13 1.61 -7.42
C GLU A 201 4.65 1.49 -8.86
N LYS A 202 5.88 1.96 -9.12
CA LYS A 202 6.52 1.81 -10.43
C LYS A 202 6.64 0.34 -10.85
N ALA A 203 7.10 -0.52 -9.95
CA ALA A 203 7.22 -1.95 -10.20
C ALA A 203 5.85 -2.61 -10.47
N ARG A 204 4.80 -2.20 -9.75
CA ARG A 204 3.43 -2.69 -9.96
C ARG A 204 2.88 -2.29 -11.32
N HIS A 205 3.16 -1.07 -11.78
CA HIS A 205 2.79 -0.63 -13.13
C HIS A 205 3.50 -1.45 -14.22
N SER A 206 4.76 -1.85 -14.00
CA SER A 206 5.47 -2.75 -14.92
C SER A 206 4.91 -4.18 -14.97
N ILE A 207 4.40 -4.70 -13.84
CA ILE A 207 3.86 -6.07 -13.73
C ILE A 207 2.39 -6.15 -14.21
N SER A 208 1.61 -5.11 -13.93
CA SER A 208 0.16 -5.08 -14.24
C SER A 208 -0.15 -4.96 -15.74
N GLY A 209 0.85 -4.73 -16.60
CA GLY A 209 0.66 -4.72 -18.04
C GLY A 209 -0.50 -3.83 -18.48
N VAL A 210 -0.78 -2.74 -17.76
CA VAL A 210 -1.72 -1.74 -18.26
C VAL A 210 -1.11 -1.26 -19.57
N PRO A 211 -1.74 -1.50 -20.73
CA PRO A 211 -1.14 -1.09 -21.97
C PRO A 211 -0.99 0.42 -21.90
N THR A 212 0.24 0.90 -22.04
CA THR A 212 0.56 2.31 -22.29
C THR A 212 -0.12 2.79 -23.57
N GLN A 213 -0.57 1.85 -24.40
CA GLN A 213 -1.44 2.09 -25.54
C GLN A 213 -2.92 1.93 -25.15
N PRO A 214 -3.80 2.84 -25.60
CA PRO A 214 -5.23 2.69 -25.42
C PRO A 214 -5.73 1.37 -26.03
N PRO A 215 -6.67 0.66 -25.37
CA PRO A 215 -7.41 -0.43 -26.00
C PRO A 215 -7.93 -0.01 -27.38
N THR A 216 -7.82 -0.88 -28.38
CA THR A 216 -8.14 -0.55 -29.78
C THR A 216 -9.58 -0.05 -29.97
N HIS A 217 -10.53 -0.51 -29.16
CA HIS A 217 -11.92 -0.08 -29.20
C HIS A 217 -12.15 1.32 -28.59
N PHE A 218 -11.15 1.95 -27.99
CA PHE A 218 -11.18 3.36 -27.59
C PHE A 218 -10.73 4.30 -28.70
N LEU A 219 -10.13 3.76 -29.76
CA LEU A 219 -9.59 4.55 -30.86
C LEU A 219 -10.67 4.88 -31.88
N CYS A 220 -10.73 6.15 -32.27
CA CYS A 220 -11.57 6.60 -33.36
C CYS A 220 -11.06 6.02 -34.69
N PRO A 221 -11.90 5.34 -35.49
CA PRO A 221 -11.45 4.79 -36.77
C PRO A 221 -10.94 5.85 -37.76
N LEU A 222 -11.46 7.08 -37.68
CA LEU A 222 -11.04 8.23 -38.51
C LEU A 222 -9.73 8.86 -38.02
N LEU A 223 -9.64 9.18 -36.72
CA LEU A 223 -8.50 9.93 -36.16
C LEU A 223 -7.31 9.04 -35.79
N LYS A 224 -7.54 7.73 -35.59
CA LYS A 224 -6.58 6.78 -34.99
C LYS A 224 -6.08 7.20 -33.60
N ASP A 225 -6.84 8.03 -32.90
CA ASP A 225 -6.58 8.50 -31.53
C ASP A 225 -7.78 8.22 -30.61
N VAL A 226 -7.58 8.29 -29.31
CA VAL A 226 -8.60 8.02 -28.28
C VAL A 226 -9.77 9.00 -28.42
N MET A 227 -10.98 8.45 -28.56
CA MET A 227 -12.21 9.24 -28.65
C MET A 227 -12.40 10.09 -27.38
N ASN A 228 -12.69 11.38 -27.57
CA ASN A 228 -13.08 12.28 -26.48
C ASN A 228 -14.58 12.21 -26.27
N GLU A 229 -15.37 12.23 -27.34
CA GLU A 229 -16.82 12.11 -27.29
C GLU A 229 -17.29 11.01 -28.25
N PRO A 230 -17.30 9.74 -27.83
CA PRO A 230 -17.67 8.64 -28.70
C PRO A 230 -19.17 8.68 -29.04
N CYS A 231 -19.49 8.55 -30.33
CA CYS A 231 -20.85 8.46 -30.84
C CYS A 231 -20.97 7.40 -31.94
N VAL A 232 -22.13 6.77 -32.04
CA VAL A 232 -22.46 5.73 -33.01
C VAL A 232 -23.17 6.37 -34.20
N ALA A 233 -22.66 6.14 -35.41
CA ALA A 233 -23.30 6.57 -36.65
C ALA A 233 -24.26 5.48 -37.20
N ALA A 234 -25.01 5.80 -38.25
CA ALA A 234 -26.00 4.91 -38.85
C ALA A 234 -25.42 3.60 -39.43
N ASP A 235 -24.11 3.53 -39.66
CA ASP A 235 -23.38 2.32 -40.07
C ASP A 235 -23.07 1.36 -38.91
N GLY A 236 -23.38 1.75 -37.67
CA GLY A 236 -23.14 0.95 -36.46
C GLY A 236 -21.72 1.05 -35.89
N TYR A 237 -20.84 1.85 -36.51
CA TYR A 237 -19.50 2.09 -35.98
C TYR A 237 -19.50 3.27 -35.00
N THR A 238 -18.55 3.26 -34.06
CA THR A 238 -18.35 4.35 -33.11
C THR A 238 -17.17 5.22 -33.56
N TYR A 239 -17.36 6.54 -33.55
CA TYR A 239 -16.39 7.54 -33.92
C TYR A 239 -16.29 8.63 -32.84
N ASP A 240 -15.22 9.42 -32.88
CA ASP A 240 -15.20 10.69 -32.16
C ASP A 240 -16.19 11.66 -32.82
N ARG A 241 -17.06 12.27 -32.03
CA ARG A 241 -18.13 13.17 -32.49
C ARG A 241 -17.62 14.25 -33.44
N HIS A 242 -16.55 14.95 -33.07
CA HIS A 242 -16.04 16.05 -33.90
C HIS A 242 -15.52 15.53 -35.24
N ALA A 243 -14.89 14.35 -35.25
CA ALA A 243 -14.34 13.77 -36.47
C ALA A 243 -15.43 13.32 -37.45
N ILE A 244 -16.48 12.65 -36.95
CA ILE A 244 -17.55 12.15 -37.80
C ILE A 244 -18.48 13.29 -38.27
N GLU A 245 -18.74 14.30 -37.43
CA GLU A 245 -19.50 15.48 -37.84
C GLU A 245 -18.81 16.17 -39.02
N LYS A 246 -17.49 16.37 -38.94
CA LYS A 246 -16.70 16.95 -40.03
C LYS A 246 -16.71 16.09 -41.31
N TRP A 247 -16.66 14.76 -41.19
CA TRP A 247 -16.76 13.87 -42.36
C TRP A 247 -18.12 14.01 -43.07
N LEU A 248 -19.20 14.06 -42.29
CA LEU A 248 -20.57 14.13 -42.78
C LEU A 248 -20.95 15.50 -43.39
N GLU A 249 -20.13 16.54 -43.23
CA GLU A 249 -20.28 17.81 -43.95
C GLU A 249 -20.04 17.65 -45.44
N GLU A 250 -19.07 16.81 -45.81
CA GLU A 250 -18.61 16.63 -47.20
C GLU A 250 -19.06 15.30 -47.81
N HIS A 251 -19.52 14.34 -46.99
CA HIS A 251 -19.83 12.98 -47.43
C HIS A 251 -21.19 12.48 -46.90
N ASP A 252 -21.84 11.65 -47.71
CA ASP A 252 -23.08 10.92 -47.36
C ASP A 252 -22.82 9.40 -47.19
N THR A 253 -21.55 9.01 -47.01
CA THR A 253 -21.09 7.62 -46.96
C THR A 253 -20.38 7.29 -45.65
N SER A 254 -20.38 6.00 -45.29
CA SER A 254 -19.66 5.48 -44.12
C SER A 254 -18.14 5.64 -44.32
N PRO A 255 -17.42 6.22 -43.35
CA PRO A 255 -15.96 6.29 -43.42
C PRO A 255 -15.24 4.94 -43.33
N MET A 256 -15.94 3.86 -42.97
CA MET A 256 -15.37 2.53 -42.81
C MET A 256 -15.64 1.62 -44.00
N THR A 257 -16.75 1.81 -44.70
CA THR A 257 -17.21 0.91 -45.77
C THR A 257 -17.49 1.60 -47.10
N ASP A 258 -17.35 2.92 -47.17
CA ASP A 258 -17.72 3.78 -48.31
C ASP A 258 -19.16 3.59 -48.82
N SER A 259 -20.01 2.92 -48.03
CA SER A 259 -21.41 2.67 -48.38
C SER A 259 -22.30 3.85 -47.98
N PRO A 260 -23.38 4.16 -48.71
CA PRO A 260 -24.31 5.23 -48.35
C PRO A 260 -24.88 5.05 -46.94
N LEU A 261 -24.91 6.12 -46.15
CA LEU A 261 -25.53 6.11 -44.82
C LEU A 261 -27.04 6.33 -44.94
N ASN A 262 -27.81 5.56 -44.16
CA ASN A 262 -29.27 5.68 -44.14
C ASN A 262 -29.73 7.05 -43.60
N ASN A 263 -28.97 7.63 -42.67
CA ASN A 263 -29.16 8.98 -42.14
C ASN A 263 -27.82 9.50 -41.55
N LYS A 264 -27.79 10.77 -41.14
CA LYS A 264 -26.63 11.42 -40.50
C LYS A 264 -26.78 11.57 -38.98
N ASP A 265 -27.68 10.81 -38.36
CA ASP A 265 -27.93 10.91 -36.92
C ASP A 265 -26.78 10.25 -36.14
N LEU A 266 -26.32 10.93 -35.09
CA LEU A 266 -25.23 10.47 -34.23
C LEU A 266 -25.73 10.25 -32.80
N LEU A 267 -25.68 9.00 -32.36
CA LEU A 267 -26.11 8.60 -31.03
C LEU A 267 -24.92 8.60 -30.05
N PRO A 268 -24.97 9.33 -28.93
CA PRO A 268 -23.90 9.27 -27.92
C PRO A 268 -23.67 7.85 -27.39
N ASN A 269 -22.41 7.42 -27.27
CA ASN A 269 -22.03 6.16 -26.66
C ASN A 269 -21.51 6.38 -25.23
N TYR A 270 -22.43 6.58 -24.29
CA TYR A 270 -22.07 6.87 -22.89
C TYR A 270 -21.30 5.73 -22.22
N THR A 271 -21.60 4.47 -22.56
CA THR A 271 -20.88 3.31 -22.03
C THR A 271 -19.40 3.36 -22.37
N LEU A 272 -19.07 3.63 -23.64
CA LEU A 272 -17.68 3.76 -24.08
C LEU A 272 -17.02 5.01 -23.50
N PHE A 273 -17.75 6.12 -23.43
CA PHE A 273 -17.25 7.35 -22.83
C PHE A 273 -16.83 7.14 -21.36
N THR A 274 -17.68 6.49 -20.55
CA THR A 274 -17.35 6.19 -19.14
C THR A 274 -16.15 5.25 -19.04
N ALA A 275 -16.05 4.23 -19.88
CA ALA A 275 -14.92 3.31 -19.90
C ALA A 275 -13.59 4.01 -20.26
N ILE A 276 -13.61 4.92 -21.24
CA ILE A 276 -12.44 5.74 -21.61
C ILE A 276 -12.02 6.64 -20.45
N MET A 277 -12.97 7.28 -19.77
CA MET A 277 -12.69 8.16 -18.63
C MET A 277 -12.10 7.39 -17.44
N GLU A 278 -12.63 6.19 -17.16
CA GLU A 278 -12.08 5.32 -16.13
C GLU A 278 -10.64 4.89 -16.47
N TRP A 279 -10.39 4.48 -17.72
CA TRP A 279 -9.04 4.15 -18.18
C TRP A 279 -8.06 5.34 -18.06
N ARG A 280 -8.47 6.55 -18.50
CA ARG A 280 -7.68 7.78 -18.35
C ARG A 280 -7.36 8.10 -16.88
N SER A 281 -8.28 7.79 -15.96
CA SER A 281 -8.08 8.02 -14.52
C SER A 281 -7.02 7.11 -13.91
N ARG A 282 -6.83 5.89 -14.46
CA ARG A 282 -5.84 4.92 -14.02
C ARG A 282 -4.41 5.23 -14.51
N LEU A 283 -4.26 6.19 -15.43
CA LEU A 283 -2.97 6.65 -15.97
C LEU A 283 -2.39 7.86 -15.22
N LYS A 284 -3.13 8.45 -14.29
CA LYS A 284 -2.70 9.60 -13.46
C LYS A 284 -2.22 9.11 -12.11
#